data_AF-A0AAU5VHL0-F1
#
_entry.id   AF-A0AAU5VHL0-F1
#
_cell.length_a   1.000
_cell.length_b   1.000
_cell.length_c   1.000
_cell.angle_alpha   90.00
_cell.angle_beta   90.00
_cell.angle_gamma   90.00
#
_symmetry.space_group_name_H-M   'P 1'
#
loop_
_entity.id
_entity.type
_entity.pdbx_description
1 polymer ?
#
loop_
_entity_poly.entity_id
_entity_poly.type
_entity_poly.pdbx_seq_one_letter_code
_entity_poly.pdbx_strand_id
1 'polypeptide(L)' 'MGAGLLSDLAYQAASHLDQKEPEPAAAAATQSLLLARRIGAPRCTSLVEALLPRFRLYPSVPGVPELLHLAAA' A
#
# COMPACT_ATOMS: atom_id res chain seq x y z
N MET A 1 -12.41 12.12 -12.08
CA MET A 1 -11.05 12.55 -11.70
C MET A 1 -10.50 11.78 -10.49
N GLY A 2 -10.66 10.45 -10.40
CA GLY A 2 -10.29 9.68 -9.20
C GLY A 2 -9.08 8.74 -9.34
N ALA A 3 -8.71 8.39 -10.58
CA ALA A 3 -7.66 7.38 -10.82
C ALA A 3 -6.23 7.91 -10.59
N GLY A 4 -5.99 9.21 -10.75
CA GLY A 4 -4.64 9.80 -10.61
C GLY A 4 -4.09 9.81 -9.18
N LEU A 5 -4.97 10.00 -8.18
CA LEU A 5 -4.58 10.04 -6.77
C LEU A 5 -4.25 8.65 -6.20
N LEU A 6 -4.90 7.61 -6.71
CA LEU A 6 -4.65 6.23 -6.29
C LEU A 6 -3.27 5.72 -6.74
N SER A 7 -2.90 6.05 -7.98
CA SER A 7 -1.55 5.80 -8.48
C SER A 7 -0.49 6.57 -7.69
N ASP A 8 -0.82 7.77 -7.21
CA ASP A 8 0.09 8.58 -6.39
C ASP A 8 0.36 7.91 -5.03
N LEU A 9 -0.68 7.45 -4.33
CA LEU A 9 -0.51 6.77 -3.03
C LEU A 9 0.29 5.47 -3.12
N ALA A 10 0.04 4.66 -4.15
CA ALA A 10 0.82 3.43 -4.36
C ALA A 10 2.28 3.73 -4.72
N TYR A 11 2.52 4.79 -5.49
CA TYR A 11 3.86 5.25 -5.83
C TYR A 11 4.59 5.84 -4.60
N GLN A 12 3.89 6.63 -3.77
CA GLN A 12 4.40 7.14 -2.50
C GLN A 12 4.79 6.00 -1.56
N ALA A 13 3.96 4.95 -1.45
CA ALA A 13 4.30 3.76 -0.67
C ALA A 13 5.59 3.09 -1.16
N ALA A 14 5.76 2.96 -2.47
CA ALA A 14 6.99 2.43 -3.05
C ALA A 14 8.21 3.32 -2.77
N SER A 15 8.04 4.65 -2.87
CA SER A 15 9.09 5.63 -2.59
C SER A 15 9.53 5.60 -1.12
N HIS A 16 8.58 5.57 -0.17
CA HIS A 16 8.89 5.43 1.25
C HIS A 16 9.60 4.11 1.58
N LEU A 17 9.19 2.99 0.94
CA LEU A 17 9.91 1.72 1.09
C LEU A 17 11.34 1.77 0.53
N ASP A 18 11.59 2.56 -0.52
CA ASP A 18 12.94 2.78 -1.06
C ASP A 18 13.80 3.57 -0.06
N GLN A 19 13.20 4.55 0.61
CA GLN A 19 13.81 5.36 1.67
C GLN A 19 13.94 4.61 3.01
N LYS A 20 13.54 3.33 3.08
CA LYS A 20 13.51 2.52 4.32
C LYS A 20 12.61 3.12 5.40
N GLU A 21 11.51 3.75 5.00
CA GLU A 21 10.46 4.29 5.86
C GLU A 21 9.20 3.43 5.76
N PRO A 22 9.17 2.25 6.39
CA PRO A 22 8.07 1.30 6.25
C PRO A 22 6.74 1.77 6.86
N GLU A 23 6.78 2.64 7.87
CA GLU A 23 5.57 3.15 8.54
C GLU A 23 4.74 4.08 7.64
N PRO A 24 5.29 5.19 7.08
CA PRO A 24 4.53 6.01 6.13
C PRO A 24 4.21 5.26 4.84
N ALA A 25 5.06 4.33 4.43
CA ALA A 25 4.77 3.46 3.30
C ALA A 25 3.52 2.61 3.53
N ALA A 26 3.38 2.01 4.73
CA ALA A 26 2.24 1.18 5.07
C ALA A 26 0.96 2.00 5.13
N ALA A 27 1.00 3.21 5.70
CA ALA A 27 -0.15 4.12 5.73
C ALA A 27 -0.64 4.47 4.31
N ALA A 28 0.27 4.85 3.40
CA ALA A 28 -0.07 5.18 2.01
C ALA A 28 -0.61 3.96 1.25
N ALA A 29 0.00 2.78 1.43
CA ALA A 29 -0.43 1.54 0.81
C ALA A 29 -1.83 1.11 1.28
N THR A 30 -2.12 1.21 2.58
CA THR A 30 -3.44 0.88 3.16
C THR A 30 -4.53 1.80 2.60
N GLN A 31 -4.27 3.11 2.55
CA GLN A 31 -5.21 4.07 1.96
C GLN A 31 -5.46 3.79 0.47
N SER A 32 -4.40 3.52 -0.29
CA SER A 32 -4.52 3.17 -1.71
C SER A 32 -5.36 1.90 -1.89
N LEU A 33 -5.12 0.86 -1.09
CA LEU A 33 -5.83 -0.41 -1.19
C LEU A 33 -7.31 -0.29 -0.82
N LEU A 34 -7.64 0.43 0.25
CA LEU A 34 -9.01 0.70 0.67
C LEU A 34 -9.79 1.45 -0.42
N LEU A 35 -9.19 2.51 -0.96
CA LEU A 35 -9.82 3.31 -2.00
C LEU A 35 -9.94 2.53 -3.32
N ALA A 36 -8.92 1.75 -3.69
CA ALA A 36 -8.94 0.89 -4.87
C ALA A 36 -10.07 -0.15 -4.81
N ARG A 37 -10.25 -0.80 -3.65
CA ARG A 37 -11.37 -1.72 -3.40
C ARG A 37 -12.71 -1.01 -3.51
N ARG A 38 -12.83 0.18 -2.91
CA ARG A 38 -14.08 0.97 -2.91
C ARG A 38 -14.53 1.37 -4.31
N ILE A 39 -13.61 1.70 -5.21
CA ILE A 39 -13.95 2.17 -6.56
C ILE A 39 -13.82 1.09 -7.65
N GLY A 40 -13.44 -0.14 -7.28
CA GLY A 40 -13.20 -1.23 -8.23
C GLY A 40 -12.03 -0.96 -9.18
N ALA A 41 -10.90 -0.48 -8.66
CA ALA A 41 -9.69 -0.19 -9.45
C ALA A 41 -8.62 -1.30 -9.27
N PRO A 42 -8.73 -2.44 -9.99
CA PRO A 42 -7.86 -3.59 -9.80
C PRO A 42 -6.37 -3.27 -10.03
N ARG A 43 -6.06 -2.34 -10.94
CA ARG A 43 -4.68 -1.91 -11.19
C ARG A 43 -3.98 -1.35 -9.94
N CYS A 44 -4.72 -0.63 -9.09
CA CYS A 44 -4.14 -0.03 -7.89
C CYS A 44 -3.93 -1.10 -6.81
N THR A 45 -4.86 -2.05 -6.71
CA THR A 45 -4.71 -3.24 -5.87
C THR A 45 -3.46 -4.04 -6.23
N SER A 46 -3.27 -4.37 -7.52
CA SER A 46 -2.09 -5.13 -7.96
C SER A 46 -0.76 -4.41 -7.69
N LEU A 47 -0.74 -3.06 -7.74
CA LEU A 47 0.46 -2.29 -7.39
C LEU A 47 0.80 -2.41 -5.90
N VAL A 48 -0.20 -2.32 -5.01
CA VAL A 48 0.02 -2.49 -3.57
C VAL A 48 0.41 -3.94 -3.25
N GLU A 49 -0.22 -4.91 -3.89
CA GLU A 49 0.10 -6.34 -3.74
C GLU A 49 1.57 -6.65 -4.11
N ALA A 50 2.09 -6.01 -5.16
CA ALA A 50 3.48 -6.14 -5.57
C ALA A 50 4.48 -5.63 -4.50
N LEU A 51 4.04 -4.75 -3.60
CA LEU A 51 4.86 -4.22 -2.50
C LEU A 51 4.82 -5.10 -1.24
N LEU A 52 3.82 -5.99 -1.07
CA LEU A 52 3.66 -6.81 0.13
C LEU A 52 4.90 -7.62 0.54
N PRO A 53 5.67 -8.24 -0.39
CA PRO A 53 6.88 -8.95 -0.02
C PRO A 53 7.93 -8.06 0.65
N ARG A 54 8.00 -6.77 0.28
CA ARG A 54 8.92 -5.79 0.91
C ARG A 54 8.45 -5.42 2.32
N PHE A 55 7.14 -5.28 2.52
CA PHE A 55 6.54 -5.04 3.84
C PHE A 55 6.74 -6.20 4.81
N ARG A 56 6.81 -7.45 4.34
CA ARG A 56 7.10 -8.61 5.20
C ARG A 56 8.46 -8.55 5.90
N LEU A 57 9.38 -7.72 5.44
CA LEU A 57 10.66 -7.47 6.13
C LEU A 57 10.50 -6.60 7.38
N TYR A 58 9.33 -5.97 7.57
CA TYR A 58 9.02 -5.01 8.63
C TYR A 58 7.77 -5.42 9.44
N PRO A 59 7.68 -6.67 9.95
CA PRO A 59 6.44 -7.20 10.53
C PRO A 59 5.98 -6.49 11.81
N SER A 60 6.91 -5.85 12.53
CA SER A 60 6.63 -5.15 13.79
C SER A 60 6.43 -3.64 13.64
N VAL A 61 6.53 -3.11 12.42
CA VAL A 61 6.35 -1.67 12.17
C VAL A 61 4.86 -1.34 12.21
N PRO A 62 4.46 -0.24 12.86
CA PRO A 62 3.06 0.19 12.88
C PRO A 62 2.44 0.27 11.47
N GLY A 63 1.20 -0.18 11.33
CA GLY A 63 0.46 -0.19 10.07
C GLY A 63 0.82 -1.32 9.09
N VAL A 64 2.03 -1.88 9.14
CA VAL A 64 2.43 -3.03 8.31
C VAL A 64 1.59 -4.28 8.55
N PRO A 65 1.36 -4.76 9.79
CA PRO A 65 0.56 -5.96 10.02
C PRO A 65 -0.90 -5.75 9.58
N GLU A 66 -1.44 -4.55 9.73
CA GLU A 66 -2.78 -4.20 9.27
C GLU A 66 -2.87 -4.24 7.73
N LEU A 67 -1.91 -3.65 7.02
CA LEU A 67 -1.82 -3.72 5.57
C LEU A 67 -1.76 -5.17 5.07
N LEU A 68 -0.91 -6.00 5.68
CA LEU A 68 -0.75 -7.41 5.31
C LEU A 68 -2.04 -8.19 5.56
N HIS A 69 -2.75 -7.92 6.66
CA HIS A 69 -4.05 -8.52 6.95
C HIS A 69 -5.10 -8.09 5.93
N LEU A 70 -5.16 -6.79 5.62
CA LEU A 70 -6.14 -6.23 4.70
C LEU A 70 -5.95 -6.76 3.28
N ALA A 71 -4.70 -6.89 2.83
CA ALA A 71 -4.40 -7.45 1.52
C ALA A 71 -4.64 -8.96 1.40
N ALA A 72 -4.69 -9.68 2.53
CA ALA A 72 -5.01 -11.11 2.54
C ALA A 72 -6.53 -11.40 2.57
N ALA A 73 -7.35 -10.39 2.87
CA ALA A 73 -8.81 -10.45 2.92
C ALA A 73 -9.44 -10.15 1.56
#